data_AF-A0A352S9F4-F1
#
_entry.id   AF-A0A352S9F4-F1
#
_cell.length_a   1.000
_cell.length_b   1.000
_cell.length_c   1.000
_cell.angle_alpha   90.00
_cell.angle_beta   90.00
_cell.angle_gamma   90.00
#
_symmetry.space_group_name_H-M   'P 1'
#
loop_
_entity.id
_entity.type
_entity.pdbx_description
1 polymer ?
#
loop_
_entity_poly.entity_id
_entity_poly.type
_entity_poly.pdbx_seq_one_letter_code
_entity_poly.pdbx_strand_id
1 'polypeptide(L)'
;PGIAIDASADNRIEASTISGNGLGGVFLYRNCQERGLTDPESVPRAHGANGNRIQGNKIDGRVGVWVGSRMSRNMRSMQCGRTPYYKNADMDVVLDEARGNYVSGNTFGGPANWGMIVEDDDTVVEHNAFVGPFANGSLLVGTKYRNQVLNLPVRGTVLRDNRTPEKQTPHWEFGSTQ
;
A
#
# COMPACT_ATOMS: atom_id res chain seq x y z
N PRO A 1 0.92 -2.69 11.33
CA PRO A 1 1.70 -3.55 10.41
C PRO A 1 2.99 -3.97 11.12
N GLY A 2 3.77 -4.89 10.56
CA GLY A 2 5.11 -5.20 11.07
C GLY A 2 6.06 -4.02 10.87
N ILE A 3 6.02 -3.44 9.67
CA ILE A 3 6.79 -2.23 9.31
C ILE A 3 5.85 -1.20 8.70
N ALA A 4 5.99 0.06 9.12
CA ALA A 4 5.34 1.20 8.49
C ALA A 4 6.40 2.17 7.97
N ILE A 5 6.34 2.46 6.68
CA ILE A 5 7.08 3.57 6.06
C ILE A 5 6.11 4.75 6.04
N ASP A 6 6.24 5.60 7.05
CA ASP A 6 5.30 6.67 7.37
C ASP A 6 5.92 8.04 7.12
N ALA A 7 5.78 8.56 5.89
CA ALA A 7 6.42 9.78 5.42
C ALA A 7 7.97 9.75 5.39
N SER A 8 8.55 8.63 4.95
CA SER A 8 9.97 8.54 4.58
C SER A 8 10.16 7.86 3.22
N ALA A 9 11.25 8.19 2.54
CA ALA A 9 11.52 7.76 1.17
C ALA A 9 12.86 7.03 1.06
N ASP A 10 13.02 6.28 -0.03
CA ASP A 10 14.27 5.59 -0.38
C ASP A 10 14.79 4.60 0.68
N ASN A 11 13.89 4.10 1.53
CA ASN A 11 14.23 3.06 2.51
C ASN A 11 14.46 1.73 1.80
N ARG A 12 15.26 0.86 2.45
CA ARG A 12 15.54 -0.51 2.01
C ARG A 12 15.11 -1.50 3.08
N ILE A 13 14.22 -2.40 2.72
CA ILE A 13 13.81 -3.56 3.52
C ILE A 13 14.21 -4.79 2.73
N GLU A 14 15.33 -5.40 3.10
CA GLU A 14 15.99 -6.43 2.30
C GLU A 14 16.24 -7.71 3.12
N ALA A 15 16.12 -8.86 2.46
CA ALA A 15 16.56 -10.18 2.96
C ALA A 15 16.05 -10.56 4.38
N SER A 16 14.83 -10.14 4.73
CA SER A 16 14.27 -10.31 6.08
C SER A 16 13.07 -11.26 6.11
N THR A 17 12.75 -11.78 7.30
CA THR A 17 11.47 -12.48 7.56
C THR A 17 10.55 -11.55 8.37
N ILE A 18 9.37 -11.26 7.83
CA ILE A 18 8.38 -10.35 8.41
C ILE A 18 7.11 -11.14 8.67
N SER A 19 6.89 -11.56 9.93
CA SER A 19 5.81 -12.46 10.33
C SER A 19 5.22 -12.11 11.70
N GLY A 20 4.04 -12.64 12.04
CA GLY A 20 3.40 -12.41 13.34
C GLY A 20 2.74 -11.04 13.48
N ASN A 21 2.39 -10.40 12.36
CA ASN A 21 1.91 -9.01 12.33
C ASN A 21 0.38 -8.93 12.38
N GLY A 22 -0.17 -8.03 13.20
CA GLY A 22 -1.63 -7.92 13.40
C GLY A 22 -2.43 -7.43 12.18
N LEU A 23 -1.91 -6.47 11.42
CA LEU A 23 -2.60 -5.87 10.26
C LEU A 23 -2.01 -6.29 8.90
N GLY A 24 -0.70 -6.50 8.82
CA GLY A 24 -0.01 -6.74 7.56
C GLY A 24 1.50 -6.62 7.72
N GLY A 25 2.25 -7.00 6.69
CA GLY A 25 3.72 -6.99 6.70
C GLY A 25 4.29 -5.58 6.65
N VAL A 26 4.32 -4.98 5.45
CA VAL A 26 4.89 -3.64 5.21
C VAL A 26 3.85 -2.70 4.63
N PHE A 27 3.56 -1.59 5.32
CA PHE A 27 2.64 -0.56 4.83
C PHE A 27 3.42 0.72 4.49
N LEU A 28 3.12 1.30 3.33
CA LEU A 28 3.73 2.53 2.84
C LEU A 28 2.64 3.59 2.71
N TYR A 29 2.84 4.73 3.37
CA TYR A 29 1.89 5.84 3.34
C TYR A 29 2.56 7.14 3.79
N ARG A 30 2.07 8.29 3.31
CA ARG A 30 2.39 9.57 3.93
C ARG A 30 1.60 9.70 5.22
N ASN A 31 2.30 10.04 6.28
CA ASN A 31 1.68 10.48 7.51
C ASN A 31 0.70 11.62 7.22
N CYS A 32 -0.55 11.48 7.67
CA CYS A 32 -1.58 12.47 7.38
C CYS A 32 -1.60 13.65 8.37
N GLN A 33 -0.55 13.79 9.19
CA GLN A 33 -0.50 14.67 10.36
C GLN A 33 -1.62 14.30 11.33
N GLU A 34 -1.49 13.17 12.03
CA GLU A 34 -2.52 12.74 12.98
C GLU A 34 -2.80 13.84 14.01
N ARG A 35 -4.10 14.04 14.31
CA ARG A 35 -4.60 15.13 15.16
C ARG A 35 -4.27 16.54 14.67
N GLY A 36 -3.82 16.73 13.43
CA GLY A 36 -3.53 18.07 12.90
C GLY A 36 -4.72 19.03 12.85
N LEU A 37 -5.96 18.54 13.01
CA LEU A 37 -7.16 19.38 13.15
C LEU A 37 -7.43 19.84 14.60
N THR A 38 -6.84 19.18 15.60
CA THR A 38 -7.19 19.35 17.03
C THR A 38 -5.99 19.62 17.93
N ASP A 39 -4.79 19.27 17.47
CA ASP A 39 -3.53 19.43 18.18
C ASP A 39 -2.64 20.42 17.42
N PRO A 40 -2.47 21.66 17.92
CA PRO A 40 -1.64 22.66 17.27
C PRO A 40 -0.15 22.31 17.26
N GLU A 41 0.30 21.37 18.10
CA GLU A 41 1.69 20.88 18.12
C GLU A 41 1.94 19.77 17.09
N SER A 42 0.88 19.27 16.44
CA SER A 42 1.02 18.27 15.39
C SER A 42 1.63 18.91 14.14
N VAL A 43 2.85 18.51 13.79
CA VAL A 43 3.60 19.08 12.67
C VAL A 43 3.32 18.34 11.36
N PRO A 44 3.07 19.07 10.24
CA PRO A 44 2.92 18.44 8.93
C PRO A 44 4.17 17.66 8.51
N ARG A 45 4.00 16.48 7.92
CA ARG A 45 5.11 15.77 7.26
C ARG A 45 5.22 16.21 5.81
N ALA A 46 6.41 16.62 5.38
CA ALA A 46 6.64 17.11 4.03
C ALA A 46 6.85 15.99 2.99
N HIS A 47 7.25 14.79 3.43
CA HIS A 47 7.61 13.69 2.55
C HIS A 47 6.47 12.69 2.37
N GLY A 48 6.39 12.13 1.16
CA GLY A 48 5.61 10.92 0.87
C GLY A 48 6.34 9.64 1.29
N ALA A 49 5.74 8.48 0.98
CA ALA A 49 6.38 7.17 1.11
C ALA A 49 6.89 6.67 -0.26
N ASN A 50 7.75 7.47 -0.88
CA ASN A 50 8.20 7.26 -2.26
C ASN A 50 9.50 6.45 -2.36
N GLY A 51 9.71 5.77 -3.49
CA GLY A 51 11.03 5.25 -3.87
C GLY A 51 11.58 4.10 -3.01
N ASN A 52 10.76 3.49 -2.16
CA ASN A 52 11.21 2.47 -1.23
C ASN A 52 11.44 1.13 -1.94
N ARG A 53 12.42 0.37 -1.44
CA ARG A 53 12.81 -0.94 -1.96
C ARG A 53 12.50 -2.02 -0.95
N ILE A 54 11.66 -2.97 -1.34
CA ILE A 54 11.28 -4.12 -0.52
C ILE A 54 11.71 -5.36 -1.30
N GLN A 55 12.85 -5.95 -0.94
CA GLN A 55 13.51 -6.94 -1.78
C GLN A 55 13.91 -8.23 -1.06
N GLY A 56 13.64 -9.39 -1.65
CA GLY A 56 14.15 -10.67 -1.15
C GLY A 56 13.63 -11.09 0.22
N ASN A 57 12.48 -10.57 0.67
CA ASN A 57 11.93 -10.86 1.98
C ASN A 57 10.97 -12.06 1.95
N LYS A 58 10.77 -12.71 3.10
CA LYS A 58 9.63 -13.58 3.37
C LYS A 58 8.60 -12.80 4.19
N ILE A 59 7.41 -12.59 3.65
CA ILE A 59 6.41 -11.68 4.21
C ILE A 59 5.08 -12.39 4.43
N ASP A 60 4.59 -12.35 5.67
CA ASP A 60 3.26 -12.82 6.08
C ASP A 60 2.47 -11.70 6.79
N GLY A 61 1.14 -11.79 6.73
CA GLY A 61 0.21 -10.87 7.40
C GLY A 61 -1.12 -10.78 6.66
N ARG A 62 -2.14 -10.12 7.23
CA ARG A 62 -3.45 -10.00 6.54
C ARG A 62 -3.33 -9.32 5.17
N VAL A 63 -2.41 -8.37 5.03
CA VAL A 63 -1.90 -7.87 3.75
C VAL A 63 -0.38 -7.92 3.81
N GLY A 64 0.29 -8.56 2.84
CA GLY A 64 1.75 -8.67 2.85
C GLY A 64 2.43 -7.31 2.69
N VAL A 65 2.25 -6.65 1.55
CA VAL A 65 2.70 -5.27 1.30
C VAL A 65 1.51 -4.41 0.84
N TRP A 66 1.39 -3.19 1.36
CA TRP A 66 0.35 -2.24 0.94
C TRP A 66 0.95 -0.88 0.63
N VAL A 67 1.03 -0.54 -0.67
CA VAL A 67 1.45 0.77 -1.16
C VAL A 67 0.26 1.71 -1.17
N GLY A 68 0.38 2.86 -0.50
CA GLY A 68 -0.72 3.83 -0.34
C GLY A 68 -1.76 3.35 0.66
N SER A 69 -1.34 2.73 1.78
CA SER A 69 -2.22 1.96 2.67
C SER A 69 -3.36 2.72 3.36
N ARG A 70 -3.46 4.03 3.19
CA ARG A 70 -4.56 4.89 3.68
C ARG A 70 -5.43 5.45 2.54
N MET A 71 -5.07 5.23 1.26
CA MET A 71 -5.80 5.73 0.07
C MET A 71 -7.12 5.00 -0.23
N SER A 72 -7.50 4.01 0.57
CA SER A 72 -8.86 3.44 0.54
C SER A 72 -9.45 3.22 1.94
N ARG A 73 -8.78 3.71 2.98
CA ARG A 73 -9.20 3.53 4.38
C ARG A 73 -9.87 4.78 4.92
N ASN A 74 -10.80 4.57 5.85
CA ASN A 74 -11.38 5.66 6.61
C ASN A 74 -10.36 6.20 7.62
N MET A 75 -9.96 7.44 7.42
CA MET A 75 -8.97 8.17 8.21
C MET A 75 -9.61 9.16 9.19
N ARG A 76 -10.94 9.23 9.27
CA ARG A 76 -11.65 10.19 10.10
C ARG A 76 -11.21 10.18 11.56
N SER A 77 -11.07 9.00 12.15
CA SER A 77 -10.67 8.86 13.56
C SER A 77 -9.24 9.35 13.83
N MET A 78 -8.41 9.48 12.79
CA MET A 78 -7.05 9.99 12.91
C MET A 78 -7.01 11.53 12.94
N GLN A 79 -8.12 12.21 12.61
CA GLN A 79 -8.22 13.68 12.60
C GLN A 79 -7.05 14.33 11.82
N CYS A 80 -6.80 13.81 10.62
CA CYS A 80 -5.69 14.21 9.77
C CYS A 80 -5.69 15.71 9.51
N GLY A 81 -4.55 16.38 9.70
CA GLY A 81 -4.34 17.79 9.34
C GLY A 81 -4.36 18.06 7.83
N ARG A 82 -4.40 17.01 7.01
CA ARG A 82 -4.51 17.10 5.55
C ARG A 82 -5.97 17.09 5.08
N THR A 83 -6.24 17.87 4.04
CA THR A 83 -7.55 17.86 3.37
C THR A 83 -7.83 16.50 2.72
N PRO A 84 -8.94 15.83 3.08
CA PRO A 84 -9.34 14.60 2.42
C PRO A 84 -9.82 14.89 1.00
N TYR A 85 -9.45 14.04 0.05
CA TYR A 85 -9.96 14.13 -1.31
C TYR A 85 -11.33 13.49 -1.46
N TYR A 86 -11.68 12.54 -0.57
CA TYR A 86 -13.02 12.00 -0.44
C TYR A 86 -13.50 12.19 0.99
N LYS A 87 -14.66 12.85 1.15
CA LYS A 87 -15.27 13.13 2.44
C LYS A 87 -16.79 12.97 2.35
N ASN A 88 -17.38 12.22 3.28
CA ASN A 88 -18.83 12.11 3.42
C ASN A 88 -19.25 12.19 4.90
N ALA A 89 -20.43 11.70 5.28
CA ALA A 89 -20.91 11.73 6.67
C ALA A 89 -20.21 10.75 7.61
N ASP A 90 -19.43 9.78 7.12
CA ASP A 90 -18.82 8.70 7.92
C ASP A 90 -17.33 8.47 7.63
N MET A 91 -16.81 8.99 6.52
CA MET A 91 -15.51 8.65 5.97
C MET A 91 -14.75 9.86 5.46
N ASP A 92 -13.46 9.89 5.79
CA ASP A 92 -12.47 10.82 5.25
C ASP A 92 -11.33 9.98 4.66
N VAL A 93 -10.90 10.26 3.42
CA VAL A 93 -9.79 9.58 2.75
C VAL A 93 -8.81 10.61 2.20
N VAL A 94 -7.51 10.37 2.40
CA VAL A 94 -6.41 11.28 2.08
C VAL A 94 -5.45 10.64 1.07
N LEU A 95 -4.72 11.46 0.32
CA LEU A 95 -3.67 10.97 -0.58
C LEU A 95 -2.42 10.60 0.22
N ASP A 96 -1.79 9.47 -0.12
CA ASP A 96 -0.60 9.00 0.59
C ASP A 96 0.73 9.32 -0.09
N GLU A 97 0.76 9.71 -1.37
CA GLU A 97 2.02 10.00 -2.07
C GLU A 97 3.07 8.90 -1.84
N ALA A 98 2.74 7.68 -2.25
CA ALA A 98 3.53 6.46 -2.10
C ALA A 98 3.95 5.93 -3.48
N ARG A 99 4.55 6.79 -4.29
CA ARG A 99 4.88 6.51 -5.69
C ARG A 99 6.25 5.88 -5.88
N GLY A 100 6.44 5.19 -7.00
CA GLY A 100 7.76 4.75 -7.44
C GLY A 100 8.40 3.69 -6.54
N ASN A 101 7.59 2.90 -5.82
CA ASN A 101 8.10 1.86 -4.94
C ASN A 101 8.49 0.60 -5.72
N TYR A 102 9.52 -0.10 -5.26
CA TYR A 102 10.07 -1.28 -5.93
C TYR A 102 9.97 -2.51 -5.02
N VAL A 103 9.10 -3.45 -5.39
CA VAL A 103 8.82 -4.66 -4.61
C VAL A 103 9.24 -5.87 -5.43
N SER A 104 10.39 -6.46 -5.09
CA SER A 104 11.02 -7.47 -5.94
C SER A 104 11.55 -8.70 -5.21
N GLY A 105 11.35 -9.88 -5.78
CA GLY A 105 11.98 -11.11 -5.29
C GLY A 105 11.49 -11.56 -3.91
N ASN A 106 10.35 -11.05 -3.43
CA ASN A 106 9.79 -11.43 -2.13
C ASN A 106 8.95 -12.70 -2.25
N THR A 107 8.84 -13.43 -1.14
CA THR A 107 7.90 -14.54 -0.98
C THR A 107 6.78 -14.11 -0.04
N PHE A 108 5.55 -14.09 -0.55
CA PHE A 108 4.34 -13.75 0.20
C PHE A 108 3.60 -15.01 0.64
N GLY A 109 3.49 -15.25 1.95
CA GLY A 109 2.77 -16.38 2.53
C GLY A 109 1.41 -16.02 3.11
N GLY A 110 0.73 -17.02 3.69
CA GLY A 110 -0.63 -16.92 4.18
C GLY A 110 -0.99 -18.03 5.18
N PRO A 111 -2.25 -18.07 5.68
CA PRO A 111 -3.44 -17.43 5.13
C PRO A 111 -3.47 -15.90 5.31
N ALA A 112 -3.92 -15.19 4.28
CA ALA A 112 -3.99 -13.73 4.24
C ALA A 112 -5.20 -13.24 3.41
N ASN A 113 -5.56 -11.96 3.51
CA ASN A 113 -6.62 -11.39 2.64
C ASN A 113 -6.05 -11.10 1.26
N TRP A 114 -4.90 -10.40 1.22
CA TRP A 114 -4.19 -10.04 0.01
C TRP A 114 -2.69 -10.32 0.18
N GLY A 115 -2.03 -10.78 -0.88
CA GLY A 115 -0.56 -10.82 -0.88
C GLY A 115 0.02 -9.41 -0.94
N MET A 116 -0.49 -8.61 -1.86
CA MET A 116 -0.07 -7.22 -2.04
C MET A 116 -1.22 -6.33 -2.54
N ILE A 117 -1.18 -5.04 -2.17
CA ILE A 117 -2.08 -4.00 -2.68
C ILE A 117 -1.24 -2.80 -3.15
N VAL A 118 -1.56 -2.26 -4.32
CA VAL A 118 -0.94 -1.08 -4.93
C VAL A 118 -2.00 -0.02 -5.22
N GLU A 119 -1.99 1.08 -4.45
CA GLU A 119 -2.97 2.17 -4.57
C GLU A 119 -2.38 3.48 -5.09
N ASP A 120 -1.08 3.51 -5.41
CA ASP A 120 -0.39 4.68 -5.93
C ASP A 120 0.54 4.33 -7.10
N ASP A 121 0.99 5.36 -7.80
CA ASP A 121 1.53 5.24 -9.15
C ASP A 121 2.97 4.70 -9.18
N ASP A 122 3.36 4.24 -10.36
CA ASP A 122 4.76 3.93 -10.74
C ASP A 122 5.42 2.85 -9.86
N THR A 123 4.63 2.04 -9.16
CA THR A 123 5.13 0.90 -8.39
C THR A 123 5.55 -0.22 -9.34
N VAL A 124 6.76 -0.74 -9.16
CA VAL A 124 7.23 -1.94 -9.87
C VAL A 124 7.11 -3.13 -8.94
N VAL A 125 6.42 -4.17 -9.41
CA VAL A 125 6.24 -5.45 -8.70
C VAL A 125 6.80 -6.55 -9.57
N GLU A 126 7.92 -7.15 -9.18
CA GLU A 126 8.55 -8.15 -10.03
C GLU A 126 9.25 -9.31 -9.33
N HIS A 127 9.31 -10.46 -10.01
CA HIS A 127 10.00 -11.65 -9.50
C HIS A 127 9.50 -12.15 -8.12
N ASN A 128 8.31 -11.73 -7.68
CA ASN A 128 7.76 -12.15 -6.40
C ASN A 128 7.07 -13.51 -6.52
N ALA A 129 7.05 -14.26 -5.42
CA ALA A 129 6.33 -15.53 -5.31
C ALA A 129 5.18 -15.39 -4.30
N PHE A 130 3.95 -15.52 -4.78
CA PHE A 130 2.74 -15.54 -3.95
C PHE A 130 2.37 -16.99 -3.68
N VAL A 131 2.66 -17.49 -2.46
CA VAL A 131 2.56 -18.94 -2.14
C VAL A 131 1.40 -19.30 -1.20
N GLY A 132 0.90 -18.34 -0.41
CA GLY A 132 -0.20 -18.60 0.53
C GLY A 132 -1.57 -18.62 -0.16
N PRO A 133 -2.60 -19.21 0.46
CA PRO A 133 -3.96 -18.90 0.06
C PRO A 133 -4.26 -17.44 0.44
N PHE A 134 -4.67 -16.63 -0.54
CA PHE A 134 -5.19 -15.28 -0.33
C PHE A 134 -6.70 -15.26 -0.52
N ALA A 135 -7.45 -14.82 0.50
CA ALA A 135 -8.91 -14.85 0.50
C ALA A 135 -9.52 -14.00 -0.64
N ASN A 136 -8.89 -12.87 -0.97
CA ASN A 136 -9.38 -11.95 -1.99
C ASN A 136 -8.56 -12.00 -3.29
N GLY A 137 -7.27 -12.36 -3.21
CA GLY A 137 -6.38 -12.50 -4.36
C GLY A 137 -4.91 -12.23 -4.02
N SER A 138 -4.00 -12.58 -4.92
CA SER A 138 -2.55 -12.40 -4.67
C SER A 138 -2.14 -10.92 -4.73
N LEU A 139 -2.71 -10.15 -5.65
CA LEU A 139 -2.32 -8.76 -5.90
C LEU A 139 -3.53 -7.93 -6.34
N LEU A 140 -3.73 -6.78 -5.70
CA LEU A 140 -4.67 -5.74 -6.12
C LEU A 140 -3.89 -4.53 -6.65
N VAL A 141 -4.23 -4.04 -7.83
CA VAL A 141 -3.75 -2.74 -8.32
C VAL A 141 -4.95 -1.84 -8.61
N GLY A 142 -5.00 -0.71 -7.91
CA GLY A 142 -6.19 0.13 -7.92
C GLY A 142 -6.49 0.83 -6.61
N THR A 143 -7.33 1.87 -6.68
CA THR A 143 -7.94 2.48 -5.49
C THR A 143 -9.33 2.99 -5.84
N LYS A 144 -10.30 2.59 -5.01
CA LYS A 144 -11.72 2.85 -5.22
C LYS A 144 -12.04 4.34 -5.34
N TYR A 145 -11.66 5.14 -4.34
CA TYR A 145 -12.11 6.53 -4.26
C TYR A 145 -11.29 7.48 -5.12
N ARG A 146 -9.99 7.22 -5.30
CA ARG A 146 -9.10 8.12 -6.06
C ARG A 146 -9.55 8.23 -7.50
N ASN A 147 -9.88 7.10 -8.14
CA ASN A 147 -10.42 7.11 -9.50
C ASN A 147 -11.81 7.76 -9.56
N GLN A 148 -12.72 7.37 -8.66
CA GLN A 148 -14.11 7.86 -8.68
C GLN A 148 -14.23 9.36 -8.44
N VAL A 149 -13.37 9.94 -7.60
CA VAL A 149 -13.50 11.33 -7.15
C VAL A 149 -12.55 12.26 -7.89
N LEU A 150 -11.33 11.81 -8.20
CA LEU A 150 -10.32 12.64 -8.83
C LEU A 150 -10.14 12.34 -10.33
N ASN A 151 -10.77 11.29 -10.85
CA ASN A 151 -10.49 10.76 -12.18
C ASN A 151 -8.99 10.41 -12.37
N LEU A 152 -8.38 9.93 -11.28
CA LEU A 152 -6.98 9.53 -11.21
C LEU A 152 -6.89 8.03 -10.86
N PRO A 153 -6.99 7.14 -11.86
CA PRO A 153 -6.70 5.72 -11.64
C PRO A 153 -5.22 5.53 -11.28
N VAL A 154 -4.89 4.36 -10.72
CA VAL A 154 -3.48 3.96 -10.50
C VAL A 154 -2.81 3.77 -11.87
N ARG A 155 -1.67 4.44 -12.08
CA ARG A 155 -0.93 4.47 -13.35
C ARG A 155 0.51 4.02 -13.18
N GLY A 156 1.11 3.55 -14.28
CA GLY A 156 2.54 3.25 -14.34
C GLY A 156 2.98 2.03 -13.53
N THR A 157 2.05 1.27 -12.94
CA THR A 157 2.39 0.03 -12.26
C THR A 157 2.90 -1.00 -13.25
N VAL A 158 4.09 -1.53 -13.01
CA VAL A 158 4.70 -2.58 -13.82
C VAL A 158 4.64 -3.90 -13.06
N LEU A 159 4.06 -4.93 -13.68
CA LEU A 159 4.05 -6.29 -13.16
C LEU A 159 4.88 -7.20 -14.07
N ARG A 160 5.95 -7.79 -13.53
CA ARG A 160 6.85 -8.64 -14.33
C ARG A 160 7.29 -9.89 -13.58
N ASP A 161 7.23 -11.05 -14.23
CA ASP A 161 7.80 -12.31 -13.71
C ASP A 161 7.36 -12.69 -12.28
N ASN A 162 6.16 -12.28 -11.86
CA ASN A 162 5.58 -12.69 -10.58
C ASN A 162 4.91 -14.06 -10.73
N ARG A 163 5.10 -14.94 -9.74
CA ARG A 163 4.46 -16.25 -9.67
C ARG A 163 3.27 -16.20 -8.72
N THR A 164 2.08 -16.43 -9.24
CA THR A 164 0.84 -16.59 -8.46
C THR A 164 0.30 -18.01 -8.59
N PRO A 165 -0.48 -18.53 -7.63
CA PRO A 165 -1.24 -19.75 -7.83
C PRO A 165 -2.21 -19.54 -9.01
N GLU A 166 -2.44 -20.55 -9.86
CA GLU A 166 -3.21 -20.44 -11.12
C GLU A 166 -4.61 -19.80 -10.97
N LYS A 167 -5.20 -19.84 -9.76
CA LYS A 167 -6.54 -19.29 -9.46
C LYS A 167 -6.54 -17.89 -8.81
N GLN A 168 -5.37 -17.25 -8.65
CA GLN A 168 -5.23 -15.98 -7.92
C GLN A 168 -4.42 -14.97 -8.74
N THR A 169 -4.84 -14.75 -9.98
CA THR A 169 -4.27 -13.72 -10.86
C THR A 169 -4.43 -12.31 -10.26
N PRO A 170 -3.61 -11.33 -10.68
CA PRO A 170 -3.77 -9.95 -10.26
C PRO A 170 -5.18 -9.42 -10.56
N HIS A 171 -5.81 -8.85 -9.54
CA HIS A 171 -7.09 -8.16 -9.65
C HIS A 171 -6.85 -6.68 -9.93
N TRP A 172 -7.50 -6.18 -10.98
CA TRP A 172 -7.43 -4.79 -11.40
C TRP A 172 -8.71 -4.07 -10.99
N GLU A 173 -8.60 -3.11 -10.09
CA GLU A 173 -9.74 -2.30 -9.66
C GLU A 173 -9.46 -0.82 -9.96
N PHE A 174 -9.81 -0.37 -11.16
CA PHE A 174 -9.55 1.01 -11.60
C PHE A 174 -8.03 1.34 -11.72
N GLY A 175 -7.24 0.41 -12.24
CA GLY A 175 -5.82 0.59 -12.61
C GLY A 175 -5.51 0.07 -14.02
N SER A 176 -4.35 0.43 -14.57
CA SER A 176 -3.84 -0.08 -15.86
C SER A 176 -2.37 -0.51 -15.76
N THR A 177 -1.99 -1.63 -16.39
CA THR A 177 -0.58 -1.96 -16.67
C THR A 177 -0.08 -1.25 -17.92
N GLN A 178 1.23 -1.01 -17.98
CA GLN A 178 1.96 -1.05 -19.25
C GLN A 178 2.63 -2.42 -19.39
#